data_AF-A0A7Y5K2A9-F1
#
_entry.id   AF-A0A7Y5K2A9-F1
#
_cell.length_a   1.000
_cell.length_b   1.000
_cell.length_c   1.000
_cell.angle_alpha   90.00
_cell.angle_beta   90.00
_cell.angle_gamma   90.00
#
_symmetry.space_group_name_H-M   'P 1'
#
loop_
_entity.id
_entity.type
_entity.pdbx_description
1 polymer ?
#
loop_
_entity_poly.entity_id
_entity_poly.type
_entity_poly.pdbx_seq_one_letter_code
_entity_poly.pdbx_strand_id
1 'polypeptide(L)'
;MDAALFGAALSLAPRVGRVRYRELLDRLGDHESAFREAAGNAERDELIAGGRALVARASAVGAQVLAYGSRSYPARLRELADPPQLLFACGRLEWLDERPVVAIVGTRAATAYGERVTREIAGQLARAGALVLSGMARGIDAAAHRGALGAGGRTGAVLGTGIDIAYPAAHRALHAELATRGLLLSEQPP
;
A
#
# COMPACT_ATOMS: atom_id res chain seq x y z
N MET A 1 -19.69 10.30 0.13
CA MET A 1 -18.63 11.33 0.07
C MET A 1 -17.35 10.65 -0.38
N ASP A 2 -16.62 11.20 -1.35
CA ASP A 2 -15.47 10.53 -1.98
C ASP A 2 -14.18 10.78 -1.18
N ALA A 3 -13.91 9.91 -0.20
CA ALA A 3 -12.73 9.98 0.66
C ALA A 3 -11.41 9.87 -0.13
N ALA A 4 -11.41 9.16 -1.26
CA ALA A 4 -10.22 9.04 -2.11
C ALA A 4 -9.92 10.38 -2.81
N LEU A 5 -10.93 11.00 -3.41
CA LEU A 5 -10.78 12.30 -4.06
C LEU A 5 -10.35 13.39 -3.08
N PHE A 6 -11.11 13.59 -1.99
CA PHE A 6 -10.82 14.67 -1.04
C PHE A 6 -9.59 14.40 -0.20
N GLY A 7 -9.30 13.13 0.12
CA GLY A 7 -8.03 12.77 0.76
C GLY A 7 -6.84 13.05 -0.15
N ALA A 8 -6.94 12.72 -1.45
CA ALA A 8 -5.92 13.08 -2.43
C ALA A 8 -5.75 14.60 -2.54
N ALA A 9 -6.85 15.35 -2.71
CA ALA A 9 -6.81 16.82 -2.79
C ALA A 9 -6.22 17.47 -1.52
N LEU A 10 -6.59 16.98 -0.34
CA LEU A 10 -6.05 17.45 0.95
C LEU A 10 -4.55 17.18 1.07
N SER A 11 -4.07 16.03 0.56
CA SER A 11 -2.63 15.71 0.57
C SER A 11 -1.78 16.64 -0.31
N LEU A 12 -2.41 17.28 -1.30
CA LEU A 12 -1.76 18.26 -2.20
C LEU A 12 -1.84 19.70 -1.67
N ALA A 13 -2.69 19.96 -0.68
CA ALA A 13 -2.93 21.31 -0.17
C ALA A 13 -1.65 21.91 0.46
N PRO A 14 -1.30 23.17 0.18
CA PRO A 14 -0.11 23.79 0.74
C PRO A 14 -0.12 23.77 2.26
N ARG A 15 1.04 23.47 2.87
CA ARG A 15 1.23 23.39 4.33
C ARG A 15 0.44 22.25 5.01
N VAL A 16 -0.11 21.30 4.25
CA VAL A 16 -0.70 20.07 4.79
C VAL A 16 0.31 18.92 4.71
N GLY A 17 1.15 18.82 5.74
CA GLY A 17 1.97 17.62 5.98
C GLY A 17 1.18 16.52 6.69
N ARG A 18 1.84 15.38 6.95
CA ARG A 18 1.25 14.19 7.60
C ARG A 18 0.52 14.50 8.90
N VAL A 19 1.17 15.25 9.78
CA VAL A 19 0.63 15.63 11.08
C VAL A 19 -0.65 16.43 10.94
N ARG A 20 -0.62 17.49 10.11
CA ARG A 20 -1.79 18.37 9.90
C ARG A 20 -2.94 17.65 9.21
N TYR A 21 -2.63 16.77 8.24
CA TYR A 21 -3.64 15.94 7.58
C TYR A 21 -4.41 15.09 8.58
N ARG A 22 -3.68 14.41 9.48
CA ARG A 22 -4.28 13.61 10.55
C ARG A 22 -5.08 14.46 11.53
N GLU A 23 -4.49 15.56 12.02
CA GLU A 23 -5.16 16.48 12.96
C GLU A 23 -6.50 16.99 12.42
N LEU A 24 -6.55 17.37 11.14
CA LEU A 24 -7.77 17.84 10.49
C LEU A 24 -8.83 16.73 10.45
N LEU A 25 -8.45 15.50 10.10
CA LEU A 25 -9.38 14.37 10.04
C LEU A 25 -9.86 13.91 11.42
N ASP A 26 -8.98 13.89 12.43
CA ASP A 26 -9.35 13.53 13.80
C ASP A 26 -10.34 14.54 14.39
N ARG A 27 -10.20 15.83 14.05
CA ARG A 27 -11.06 16.90 14.55
C ARG A 27 -12.38 17.03 13.80
N LEU A 28 -12.37 16.88 12.47
CA LEU A 28 -13.55 17.13 11.62
C LEU A 28 -14.30 15.87 11.23
N GLY A 29 -13.65 14.70 11.28
CA GLY A 29 -14.26 13.39 11.00
C GLY A 29 -14.45 13.04 9.52
N ASP A 30 -14.19 13.96 8.60
CA ASP A 30 -14.39 13.73 7.17
C ASP A 30 -13.41 14.51 6.27
N HIS A 31 -13.07 13.92 5.11
CA HIS A 31 -12.06 14.47 4.19
C HIS A 31 -12.48 15.76 3.49
N GLU A 32 -13.77 15.97 3.24
CA GLU A 32 -14.26 17.12 2.49
C GLU A 32 -14.23 18.39 3.35
N SER A 33 -14.67 18.28 4.62
CA SER A 33 -14.55 19.34 5.62
C SER A 33 -13.07 19.65 5.91
N ALA A 34 -12.24 18.61 6.10
CA ALA A 34 -10.80 18.78 6.29
C ALA A 34 -10.13 19.50 5.12
N PHE A 35 -10.48 19.13 3.88
CA PHE A 35 -10.02 19.81 2.68
C PHE A 35 -10.46 21.27 2.64
N ARG A 36 -11.75 21.55 2.88
CA ARG A 36 -12.29 22.93 2.85
C ARG A 36 -11.65 23.84 3.88
N GLU A 37 -11.32 23.32 5.07
CA GLU A 37 -10.65 24.10 6.10
C GLU A 37 -9.18 24.35 5.76
N ALA A 38 -8.49 23.37 5.17
CA ALA A 38 -7.08 23.51 4.82
C ALA A 38 -6.85 24.39 3.58
N ALA A 39 -7.69 24.25 2.55
CA ALA A 39 -7.51 24.88 1.26
C ALA A 39 -8.18 26.26 1.18
N GLY A 40 -7.41 27.27 0.78
CA GLY A 40 -7.92 28.60 0.50
C GLY A 40 -8.90 28.60 -0.69
N ASN A 41 -9.87 29.51 -0.71
CA ASN A 41 -10.92 29.53 -1.74
C ASN A 41 -10.36 29.57 -3.18
N ALA A 42 -9.25 30.28 -3.39
CA ALA A 42 -8.66 30.49 -4.72
C ALA A 42 -7.99 29.25 -5.33
N GLU A 43 -7.59 28.26 -4.50
CA GLU A 43 -6.83 27.08 -4.94
C GLU A 43 -7.66 25.78 -4.93
N ARG A 44 -8.91 25.82 -4.45
CA ARG A 44 -9.74 24.62 -4.27
C ARG A 44 -9.97 23.84 -5.55
N ASP A 45 -10.28 24.54 -6.65
CA ASP A 45 -10.58 23.90 -7.93
C ASP A 45 -9.34 23.19 -8.49
N GLU A 46 -8.16 23.80 -8.36
CA GLU A 46 -6.89 23.22 -8.77
C GLU A 46 -6.54 21.98 -7.94
N LEU A 47 -6.68 22.05 -6.61
CA LEU A 47 -6.41 20.92 -5.73
C LEU A 47 -7.38 19.76 -5.93
N ILE A 48 -8.67 20.04 -6.18
CA ILE A 48 -9.67 19.02 -6.53
C ILE A 48 -9.30 18.37 -7.88
N ALA A 49 -8.89 19.16 -8.87
CA ALA A 49 -8.43 18.64 -10.15
C ALA A 49 -7.18 17.75 -10.00
N GLY A 50 -6.22 18.17 -9.18
CA GLY A 50 -5.02 17.40 -8.85
C GLY A 50 -5.35 16.09 -8.12
N GLY A 51 -6.24 16.13 -7.13
CA GLY A 51 -6.71 14.94 -6.42
C GLY A 51 -7.40 13.96 -7.36
N ARG A 52 -8.27 14.46 -8.24
CA ARG A 52 -8.93 13.64 -9.28
C ARG A 52 -7.92 13.02 -10.23
N ALA A 53 -6.90 13.78 -10.68
CA ALA A 53 -5.84 13.27 -11.54
C ALA A 53 -5.00 12.17 -10.85
N LEU A 54 -4.72 12.30 -9.55
CA LEU A 54 -4.02 11.26 -8.78
C LEU A 54 -4.86 9.97 -8.67
N VAL A 55 -6.14 10.09 -8.32
CA VAL A 55 -7.06 8.94 -8.26
C VAL A 55 -7.20 8.27 -9.63
N ALA A 56 -7.28 9.06 -10.70
CA ALA A 56 -7.34 8.55 -12.07
C ALA A 56 -6.05 7.79 -12.47
N ARG A 57 -4.87 8.32 -12.14
CA ARG A 57 -3.58 7.62 -12.38
C ARG A 57 -3.49 6.30 -11.62
N ALA A 58 -3.87 6.29 -10.35
CA ALA A 58 -3.95 5.06 -9.56
C ALA A 58 -4.89 4.04 -10.21
N SER A 59 -6.08 4.46 -10.61
CA SER A 59 -7.06 3.59 -11.27
C SER A 59 -6.53 3.05 -12.60
N ALA A 60 -5.80 3.86 -13.38
CA ALA A 60 -5.22 3.46 -14.66
C ALA A 60 -4.18 2.32 -14.55
N VAL A 61 -3.52 2.22 -13.39
CA VAL A 61 -2.58 1.12 -13.09
C VAL A 61 -3.21 0.01 -12.24
N GLY A 62 -4.55 0.02 -12.08
CA GLY A 62 -5.29 -0.99 -11.32
C GLY A 62 -5.18 -0.85 -9.80
N ALA A 63 -4.74 0.30 -9.31
CA ALA A 63 -4.62 0.60 -7.88
C ALA A 63 -5.81 1.44 -7.37
N GLN A 64 -6.14 1.25 -6.09
CA GLN A 64 -7.07 2.09 -5.34
C GLN A 64 -6.30 3.02 -4.40
N VAL A 65 -6.82 4.24 -4.22
CA VAL A 65 -6.32 5.20 -3.22
C VAL A 65 -7.08 4.98 -1.92
N LEU A 66 -6.35 4.58 -0.87
CA LEU A 66 -6.86 4.40 0.48
C LEU A 66 -6.41 5.59 1.32
N ALA A 67 -7.31 6.53 1.59
CA ALA A 67 -7.01 7.70 2.39
C ALA A 67 -7.12 7.39 3.88
N TYR A 68 -6.16 7.83 4.70
CA TYR A 68 -6.25 7.73 6.16
C TYR A 68 -7.59 8.31 6.66
N GLY A 69 -8.20 7.70 7.68
CA GLY A 69 -9.53 8.07 8.18
C GLY A 69 -10.70 7.51 7.36
N SER A 70 -10.47 6.97 6.16
CA SER A 70 -11.52 6.29 5.38
C SER A 70 -11.78 4.87 5.86
N ARG A 71 -12.98 4.34 5.59
CA ARG A 71 -13.35 2.96 5.93
C ARG A 71 -12.47 1.91 5.27
N SER A 72 -11.97 2.17 4.06
CA SER A 72 -11.13 1.25 3.29
C SER A 72 -9.65 1.28 3.72
N TYR A 73 -9.25 2.22 4.58
CA TYR A 73 -7.89 2.29 5.08
C TYR A 73 -7.63 1.19 6.12
N PRO A 74 -6.54 0.39 6.01
CA PRO A 74 -6.29 -0.75 6.90
C PRO A 74 -6.23 -0.35 8.37
N ALA A 75 -6.99 -1.02 9.22
CA ALA A 75 -7.12 -0.62 10.63
C ALA A 75 -5.76 -0.64 11.37
N ARG A 76 -4.94 -1.66 11.12
CA ARG A 76 -3.60 -1.79 11.75
C ARG A 76 -2.67 -0.64 11.43
N LEU A 77 -2.76 -0.09 10.22
CA LEU A 77 -1.90 1.01 9.82
C LEU A 77 -2.30 2.32 10.50
N ARG A 78 -3.54 2.44 11.01
CA ARG A 78 -3.97 3.62 11.78
C ARG A 78 -3.30 3.69 13.14
N GLU A 79 -2.87 2.56 13.68
CA GLU A 79 -2.20 2.44 14.99
C GLU A 79 -0.71 2.82 14.93
N LEU A 80 -0.16 3.06 13.72
CA LEU A 80 1.22 3.53 13.59
C LEU A 80 1.39 4.93 14.16
N ALA A 81 2.58 5.21 14.69
CA ALA A 81 2.93 6.55 15.18
C ALA A 81 2.83 7.62 14.07
N ASP A 82 3.20 7.25 12.84
CA ASP A 82 3.11 8.07 11.64
C ASP A 82 2.44 7.28 10.50
N PRO A 83 1.10 7.22 10.45
CA PRO A 83 0.38 6.48 9.42
C PRO A 83 0.48 7.21 8.06
N PRO A 84 0.62 6.49 6.94
CA PRO A 84 0.50 7.07 5.61
C PRO A 84 -0.78 7.88 5.41
N GLN A 85 -0.68 9.10 4.88
CA GLN A 85 -1.86 9.91 4.53
C GLN A 85 -2.69 9.21 3.46
N LEU A 86 -2.01 8.68 2.45
CA LEU A 86 -2.54 7.90 1.36
C LEU A 86 -1.76 6.60 1.25
N LEU A 87 -2.48 5.52 0.94
CA LEU A 87 -1.91 4.23 0.59
C LEU A 87 -2.50 3.80 -0.76
N PHE A 88 -1.64 3.47 -1.71
CA PHE A 88 -2.02 2.90 -3.00
C PHE A 88 -2.02 1.38 -2.86
N ALA A 89 -3.11 0.74 -3.25
CA ALA A 89 -3.27 -0.70 -3.08
C ALA A 89 -3.78 -1.37 -4.36
N CYS A 90 -3.21 -2.50 -4.75
CA CYS A 90 -3.57 -3.26 -5.96
C CYS A 90 -3.67 -4.76 -5.65
N GLY A 91 -4.53 -5.48 -6.35
CA GLY A 91 -4.75 -6.92 -6.17
C GLY A 91 -5.85 -7.24 -5.15
N ARG A 92 -5.56 -8.14 -4.21
CA ARG A 92 -6.50 -8.73 -3.25
C ARG A 92 -6.72 -7.85 -2.01
N LEU A 93 -7.45 -6.75 -2.19
CA LEU A 93 -7.71 -5.77 -1.12
C LEU A 93 -8.49 -6.34 0.06
N GLU A 94 -9.26 -7.40 -0.16
CA GLU A 94 -9.97 -8.15 0.88
C GLU A 94 -9.03 -8.70 1.96
N TRP A 95 -7.72 -8.82 1.68
CA TRP A 95 -6.72 -9.34 2.63
C TRP A 95 -6.17 -8.30 3.61
N LEU A 96 -6.42 -7.00 3.41
CA LEU A 96 -5.75 -5.91 4.14
C LEU A 96 -5.86 -6.00 5.67
N ASP A 97 -7.01 -6.47 6.17
CA ASP A 97 -7.28 -6.62 7.60
C ASP A 97 -7.45 -8.08 8.03
N GLU A 98 -7.20 -9.05 7.14
CA GLU A 98 -7.27 -10.48 7.48
C GLU A 98 -6.15 -10.89 8.44
N ARG A 99 -6.34 -12.06 9.07
CA ARG A 99 -5.39 -12.66 10.02
C ARG A 99 -5.30 -14.18 9.78
N PRO A 100 -4.17 -14.83 10.14
CA PRO A 100 -2.93 -14.24 10.63
C PRO A 100 -2.10 -13.59 9.51
N VAL A 101 -1.18 -12.68 9.89
CA VAL A 101 -0.25 -12.01 8.95
C VAL A 101 1.17 -12.15 9.50
N VAL A 102 2.10 -12.57 8.66
CA VAL A 102 3.52 -12.74 9.04
C VAL A 102 4.40 -11.98 8.07
N ALA A 103 5.21 -11.07 8.58
CA ALA A 103 6.25 -10.40 7.80
C ALA A 103 7.50 -11.28 7.76
N ILE A 104 8.05 -11.50 6.57
CA ILE A 104 9.34 -12.18 6.37
C ILE A 104 10.28 -11.18 5.71
N VAL A 105 11.41 -10.90 6.36
CA VAL A 105 12.43 -9.95 5.89
C VAL A 105 13.82 -10.57 6.01
N GLY A 106 14.78 -10.09 5.22
CA GLY A 106 16.16 -10.51 5.38
C GLY A 106 17.11 -9.93 4.34
N THR A 107 18.28 -10.55 4.19
CA THR A 107 19.35 -10.06 3.32
C THR A 107 18.95 -10.02 1.83
N ARG A 108 19.42 -8.98 1.13
CA ARG A 108 19.32 -8.85 -0.33
C ARG A 108 20.27 -9.77 -1.08
N ALA A 109 21.29 -10.30 -0.40
CA ALA A 109 22.29 -11.23 -0.93
C ALA A 109 22.18 -12.57 -0.18
N ALA A 110 21.03 -13.23 -0.33
CA ALA A 110 20.76 -14.51 0.31
C ALA A 110 21.59 -15.63 -0.34
N THR A 111 22.01 -16.61 0.48
CA THR A 111 22.57 -17.85 -0.04
C THR A 111 21.46 -18.73 -0.62
N ALA A 112 21.81 -19.67 -1.50
CA ALA A 112 20.84 -20.63 -2.04
C ALA A 112 20.12 -21.43 -0.93
N TYR A 113 20.85 -21.76 0.15
CA TYR A 113 20.28 -22.39 1.34
C TYR A 113 19.25 -21.46 2.02
N GLY A 114 19.60 -20.18 2.23
CA GLY A 114 18.70 -19.20 2.83
C GLY A 114 17.42 -19.04 2.03
N GLU A 115 17.52 -18.88 0.71
CA GLU A 115 16.34 -18.79 -0.16
C GLU A 115 15.46 -20.04 -0.13
N ARG A 116 16.06 -21.23 -0.07
CA ARG A 116 15.33 -22.50 0.06
C ARG A 116 14.55 -22.56 1.37
N VAL A 117 15.21 -22.31 2.50
CA VAL A 117 14.56 -22.32 3.83
C VAL A 117 13.46 -21.27 3.91
N THR A 118 13.69 -20.06 3.40
CA THR A 118 12.65 -19.02 3.34
C THR A 118 11.44 -19.45 2.53
N ARG A 119 11.64 -20.08 1.36
CA ARG A 119 10.52 -20.61 0.55
C ARG A 119 9.72 -21.66 1.31
N GLU A 120 10.39 -22.57 2.01
CA GLU A 120 9.75 -23.62 2.81
C GLU A 120 8.90 -23.01 3.94
N ILE A 121 9.48 -22.10 4.73
CA ILE A 121 8.78 -21.41 5.82
C ILE A 121 7.58 -20.61 5.29
N ALA A 122 7.79 -19.78 4.26
CA ALA A 122 6.73 -18.97 3.69
C ALA A 122 5.59 -19.83 3.12
N GLY A 123 5.93 -20.93 2.44
CA GLY A 123 4.94 -21.87 1.92
C GLY A 123 4.13 -22.54 3.04
N GLN A 124 4.78 -22.96 4.13
CA GLN A 124 4.10 -23.56 5.28
C GLN A 124 3.16 -22.56 5.98
N LEU A 125 3.63 -21.34 6.21
CA LEU A 125 2.81 -20.26 6.78
C LEU A 125 1.59 -19.95 5.90
N ALA A 126 1.80 -19.85 4.59
CA ALA A 126 0.72 -19.55 3.66
C ALA A 126 -0.33 -20.67 3.60
N ARG A 127 0.08 -21.95 3.65
CA ARG A 127 -0.84 -23.10 3.77
C ARG A 127 -1.60 -23.13 5.09
N ALA A 128 -0.97 -22.66 6.17
CA ALA A 128 -1.64 -22.47 7.45
C ALA A 128 -2.59 -21.26 7.46
N GLY A 129 -2.78 -20.60 6.32
CA GLY A 129 -3.67 -19.46 6.18
C GLY A 129 -3.04 -18.13 6.57
N ALA A 130 -1.72 -18.01 6.73
CA ALA A 130 -1.11 -16.69 6.94
C ALA A 130 -1.03 -15.89 5.63
N LEU A 131 -1.28 -14.58 5.70
CA LEU A 131 -0.81 -13.64 4.68
C LEU A 131 0.69 -13.39 4.91
N VAL A 132 1.54 -13.82 3.97
CA VAL A 132 2.98 -13.55 4.02
C VAL A 132 3.27 -12.16 3.43
N LEU A 133 3.74 -11.23 4.25
CA LEU A 133 4.14 -9.89 3.82
C LEU A 133 5.66 -9.74 3.69
N SER A 134 6.12 -9.01 2.68
CA SER A 134 7.53 -8.65 2.51
C SER A 134 7.71 -7.42 1.60
N GLY A 135 8.95 -7.02 1.29
CA GLY A 135 9.26 -5.78 0.56
C GLY A 135 9.55 -5.95 -0.94
N MET A 136 9.42 -7.16 -1.49
CA MET A 136 9.77 -7.51 -2.88
C MET A 136 11.24 -7.25 -3.27
N ALA A 137 12.14 -7.01 -2.30
CA ALA A 137 13.57 -6.87 -2.56
C ALA A 137 14.21 -8.18 -3.06
N ARG A 138 15.48 -8.13 -3.48
CA ARG A 138 16.28 -9.32 -3.79
C ARG A 138 16.43 -10.24 -2.57
N GLY A 139 16.79 -11.50 -2.81
CA GLY A 139 17.08 -12.46 -1.75
C GLY A 139 15.82 -12.88 -0.99
N ILE A 140 15.82 -12.68 0.33
CA ILE A 140 14.83 -13.24 1.25
C ILE A 140 13.40 -12.80 0.92
N ASP A 141 13.18 -11.53 0.58
CA ASP A 141 11.85 -11.02 0.28
C ASP A 141 11.22 -11.72 -0.94
N ALA A 142 11.95 -11.79 -2.05
CA ALA A 142 11.49 -12.50 -3.24
C ALA A 142 11.31 -14.01 -2.99
N ALA A 143 12.18 -14.62 -2.19
CA ALA A 143 12.03 -16.03 -1.79
C ALA A 143 10.75 -16.25 -0.97
N ALA A 144 10.39 -15.33 -0.07
CA ALA A 144 9.17 -15.42 0.73
C ALA A 144 7.91 -15.38 -0.16
N HIS A 145 7.83 -14.42 -1.07
CA HIS A 145 6.70 -14.33 -2.00
C HIS A 145 6.58 -15.56 -2.89
N ARG A 146 7.69 -16.03 -3.47
CA ARG A 146 7.70 -17.24 -4.31
C ARG A 146 7.29 -18.49 -3.53
N GLY A 147 7.70 -18.61 -2.27
CA GLY A 147 7.31 -19.72 -1.40
C GLY A 147 5.80 -19.74 -1.12
N ALA A 148 5.24 -18.58 -0.78
CA ALA A 148 3.81 -18.43 -0.54
C ALA A 148 2.96 -18.67 -1.80
N LEU A 149 3.33 -18.05 -2.93
CA LEU A 149 2.64 -18.23 -4.23
C LEU A 149 2.74 -19.68 -4.72
N GLY A 150 3.93 -20.29 -4.63
CA GLY A 150 4.15 -21.68 -5.03
C GLY A 150 3.36 -22.69 -4.18
N ALA A 151 2.99 -22.31 -2.96
CA ALA A 151 2.11 -23.09 -2.10
C ALA A 151 0.62 -22.81 -2.33
N GLY A 152 0.27 -21.91 -3.28
CA GLY A 152 -1.10 -21.48 -3.54
C GLY A 152 -1.72 -20.61 -2.44
N GLY A 153 -0.90 -20.09 -1.52
CA GLY A 153 -1.38 -19.30 -0.39
C GLY A 153 -1.30 -17.78 -0.63
N ARG A 154 -1.56 -17.02 0.44
CA ARG A 154 -1.67 -15.55 0.39
C ARG A 154 -0.32 -14.87 0.58
N THR A 155 -0.03 -13.87 -0.25
CA THR A 155 1.13 -12.99 -0.04
C THR A 155 0.89 -11.58 -0.56
N GLY A 156 1.52 -10.60 0.07
CA GLY A 156 1.50 -9.22 -0.41
C GLY A 156 2.82 -8.49 -0.18
N ALA A 157 3.10 -7.49 -1.02
CA ALA A 157 4.31 -6.69 -0.93
C ALA A 157 4.04 -5.24 -0.55
N VAL A 158 4.91 -4.68 0.28
CA VAL A 158 4.98 -3.24 0.56
C VAL A 158 6.16 -2.66 -0.22
N LEU A 159 5.87 -1.80 -1.20
CA LEU A 159 6.86 -1.28 -2.14
C LEU A 159 7.48 0.02 -1.65
N GLY A 160 8.78 0.18 -1.91
CA GLY A 160 9.49 1.46 -1.71
C GLY A 160 9.43 2.40 -2.92
N THR A 161 8.72 2.02 -3.98
CA THR A 161 8.55 2.75 -5.25
C THR A 161 7.05 2.94 -5.53
N GLY A 162 6.71 3.71 -6.57
CA GLY A 162 5.34 3.77 -7.07
C GLY A 162 4.73 2.38 -7.27
N ILE A 163 3.41 2.25 -7.07
CA ILE A 163 2.69 0.97 -7.10
C ILE A 163 2.86 0.22 -8.44
N ASP A 164 3.10 0.97 -9.52
CA ASP A 164 3.30 0.55 -10.90
C ASP A 164 4.77 0.30 -11.28
N ILE A 165 5.72 0.62 -10.39
CA ILE A 165 7.15 0.44 -10.63
C ILE A 165 7.63 -0.88 -10.04
N ALA A 166 7.93 -1.85 -10.90
CA ALA A 166 8.57 -3.10 -10.49
C ALA A 166 10.07 -2.88 -10.20
N TYR A 167 10.41 -2.73 -8.92
CA TYR A 167 11.80 -2.65 -8.45
C TYR A 167 12.16 -3.80 -7.48
N PRO A 168 13.30 -4.50 -7.70
CA PRO A 168 14.21 -4.37 -8.83
C PRO A 168 13.57 -4.85 -10.15
N ALA A 169 14.07 -4.35 -11.29
CA ALA A 169 13.51 -4.67 -12.62
C ALA A 169 13.46 -6.19 -12.92
N ALA A 170 14.36 -6.98 -12.34
CA ALA A 170 14.35 -8.45 -12.45
C ALA A 170 13.10 -9.10 -11.84
N HIS A 171 12.35 -8.39 -11.00
CA HIS A 171 11.13 -8.88 -10.33
C HIS A 171 9.85 -8.43 -11.04
N ARG A 172 9.91 -7.93 -12.28
CA ARG A 172 8.72 -7.58 -13.09
C ARG A 172 7.64 -8.67 -13.12
N ALA A 173 8.04 -9.92 -13.34
CA ALA A 173 7.10 -11.04 -13.36
C ALA A 173 6.45 -11.27 -11.99
N LEU A 174 7.23 -11.18 -10.91
CA LEU A 174 6.73 -11.33 -9.53
C LEU A 174 5.77 -10.19 -9.16
N HIS A 175 6.10 -8.95 -9.53
CA HIS A 175 5.24 -7.79 -9.34
C HIS A 175 3.89 -7.96 -10.06
N ALA A 176 3.90 -8.36 -11.34
CA ALA A 176 2.69 -8.62 -12.10
C ALA A 176 1.84 -9.77 -11.51
N GLU A 177 2.50 -10.81 -11.00
CA GLU A 177 1.82 -11.91 -10.31
C GLU A 177 1.17 -11.44 -9.00
N LEU A 178 1.86 -10.61 -8.21
CA LEU A 178 1.30 -10.02 -6.99
C LEU A 178 0.15 -9.05 -7.30
N ALA A 179 0.23 -8.27 -8.37
CA ALA A 179 -0.85 -7.35 -8.77
C ALA A 179 -2.16 -8.09 -9.11
N THR A 180 -2.09 -9.35 -9.54
CA THR A 180 -3.24 -10.13 -10.02
C THR A 180 -3.71 -11.19 -9.02
N ARG A 181 -2.77 -11.84 -8.33
CA ARG A 181 -3.03 -12.96 -7.42
C ARG A 181 -2.69 -12.64 -5.97
N GLY A 182 -1.91 -11.60 -5.73
CA GLY A 182 -1.47 -11.18 -4.41
C GLY A 182 -2.03 -9.82 -4.00
N LEU A 183 -1.32 -9.14 -3.11
CA LEU A 183 -1.58 -7.77 -2.70
C LEU A 183 -0.33 -6.92 -2.91
N LEU A 184 -0.48 -5.73 -3.47
CA LEU A 184 0.57 -4.72 -3.53
C LEU A 184 0.13 -3.49 -2.75
N LEU A 185 1.05 -2.91 -2.00
CA LEU A 185 0.87 -1.67 -1.25
C LEU A 185 2.04 -0.73 -1.53
N SER A 186 1.76 0.55 -1.70
CA SER A 186 2.78 1.60 -1.76
C SER A 186 2.25 2.88 -1.15
N GLU A 187 3.15 3.64 -0.54
CA GLU A 187 2.90 5.01 -0.13
C GLU A 187 3.27 6.03 -1.21
N GLN A 188 4.05 5.60 -2.21
CA GLN A 188 4.46 6.44 -3.33
C GLN A 188 3.37 6.45 -4.41
N PRO A 189 3.04 7.63 -4.96
CA PRO A 189 2.09 7.71 -6.06
C PRO A 189 2.60 7.01 -7.33
N PRO A 190 1.70 6.55 -8.21
CA PRO A 190 2.03 6.17 -9.58
C PRO A 190 2.39 7.39 -10.45
#